data_AF-A0A2J6P3X4-F1
#
_entry.id   AF-A0A2J6P3X4-F1
#
_cell.length_a   1.000
_cell.length_b   1.000
_cell.length_c   1.000
_cell.angle_alpha   90.00
_cell.angle_beta   90.00
_cell.angle_gamma   90.00
#
_symmetry.space_group_name_H-M   'P 1'
#
loop_
_entity.id
_entity.type
_entity.pdbx_description
1 polymer ?
#
loop_
_entity_poly.entity_id
_entity_poly.type
_entity_poly.pdbx_seq_one_letter_code
_entity_poly.pdbx_strand_id
1 'polypeptide(L)' 'MFYTILFFIAGPLIIGIGNLILGPIFNKRVPFHVHVRSFVVGTVIYLILATIGYFLLLQGKL' A
#
# COMPACT_ATOMS: atom_id res chain seq x y z
N MET A 1 -18.99 -4.35 3.60
CA MET A 1 -18.40 -3.03 3.96
C MET A 1 -17.10 -3.11 4.75
N PHE A 2 -17.06 -3.75 5.94
CA PHE A 2 -15.83 -3.85 6.75
C PHE A 2 -14.65 -4.55 6.03
N TYR A 3 -14.90 -5.68 5.36
CA TYR A 3 -13.88 -6.40 4.58
C TYR A 3 -13.32 -5.58 3.41
N THR A 4 -14.17 -4.75 2.79
CA THR A 4 -13.76 -3.85 1.72
C THR A 4 -12.81 -2.79 2.27
N ILE A 5 -13.14 -2.19 3.42
CA ILE A 5 -12.28 -1.20 4.09
C ILE A 5 -10.94 -1.83 4.47
N LEU A 6 -10.95 -3.03 5.03
CA LEU A 6 -9.73 -3.79 5.32
C LEU A 6 -8.88 -4.04 4.08
N PHE A 7 -9.48 -4.39 2.95
CA PHE A 7 -8.77 -4.59 1.69
C PHE A 7 -8.04 -3.31 1.25
N PHE A 8 -8.70 -2.15 1.32
CA PHE A 8 -8.07 -0.87 0.96
C PHE A 8 -6.99 -0.41 1.95
N ILE A 9 -7.07 -0.80 3.23
CA ILE A 9 -6.14 -0.35 4.29
C ILE A 9 -4.96 -1.32 4.48
N ALA A 10 -5.16 -2.62 4.27
CA ALA A 10 -4.14 -3.64 4.52
C ALA A 10 -2.91 -3.47 3.61
N GLY A 11 -3.12 -3.20 2.31
CA GLY A 11 -2.02 -2.96 1.38
C GLY A 11 -1.14 -1.76 1.79
N PRO A 12 -1.72 -0.56 2.00
CA PRO A 12 -0.97 0.60 2.48
C PRO A 12 -0.23 0.34 3.79
N LEU A 13 -0.82 -0.41 4.73
CA LEU A 13 -0.15 -0.78 5.98
C LEU A 13 1.10 -1.63 5.72
N ILE A 14 0.99 -2.68 4.89
CA ILE A 14 2.12 -3.56 4.56
C ILE A 14 3.22 -2.80 3.82
N ILE A 15 2.83 -1.98 2.83
CA ILE A 15 3.77 -1.15 2.05
C ILE A 15 4.45 -0.12 2.96
N GLY A 16 3.72 0.46 3.91
CA GLY A 16 4.24 1.40 4.90
C GLY A 16 5.28 0.76 5.82
N ILE A 17 5.00 -0.42 6.37
CA ILE A 17 5.95 -1.16 7.21
C ILE A 17 7.21 -1.50 6.39
N GLY A 18 7.05 -1.98 5.16
CA GLY A 18 8.17 -2.31 4.28
C GLY A 18 9.05 -1.11 3.97
N ASN A 19 8.46 0.01 3.54
CA ASN A 19 9.23 1.16 3.05
C ASN A 19 9.67 2.12 4.15
N LEU A 20 8.88 2.35 5.20
CA LEU A 20 9.16 3.37 6.22
C LEU A 20 9.82 2.81 7.48
N ILE A 21 9.69 1.50 7.74
CA ILE A 21 10.28 0.86 8.92
C ILE A 21 11.41 -0.07 8.48
N LEU A 22 11.07 -1.14 7.75
CA LEU A 22 12.05 -2.18 7.39
C LEU A 22 13.13 -1.65 6.45
N GLY A 23 12.76 -0.89 5.42
CA GLY A 23 13.69 -0.30 4.45
C GLY A 23 14.82 0.52 5.13
N PRO A 24 14.49 1.53 5.95
CA PRO A 24 15.49 2.31 6.68
C PRO A 24 16.32 1.49 7.68
N ILE A 25 15.72 0.47 8.30
CA ILE A 25 16.43 -0.44 9.22
C ILE A 25 17.47 -1.26 8.46
N PHE A 26 17.12 -1.85 7.32
CA PHE A 26 17.99 -2.72 6.54
C PHE A 26 19.01 -1.97 5.68
N ASN A 27 18.68 -0.75 5.23
CA ASN A 27 19.56 0.02 4.35
C ASN A 27 19.70 1.49 4.78
N LYS A 28 20.55 1.71 5.79
CA LYS A 28 20.84 3.03 6.35
C LYS A 28 21.53 4.02 5.38
N ARG A 29 22.00 3.56 4.22
CA ARG A 29 22.64 4.43 3.21
C ARG A 29 21.63 5.18 2.37
N VAL A 30 20.40 4.67 2.28
CA VAL A 30 19.35 5.30 1.47
C VAL A 30 18.67 6.38 2.30
N PRO A 31 18.59 7.63 1.79
CA PRO A 31 17.92 8.70 2.51
C PRO A 31 16.44 8.39 2.75
N PHE A 32 15.93 8.77 3.92
CA PHE A 32 14.53 8.52 4.29
C PHE A 32 13.51 9.11 3.29
N HIS A 33 13.83 10.22 2.62
CA HIS A 33 12.93 10.78 1.59
C HIS A 33 12.73 9.84 0.39
N VAL A 34 13.68 8.96 0.08
CA VAL A 34 13.54 7.95 -0.99
C VAL A 34 12.57 6.87 -0.55
N HIS A 35 12.67 6.44 0.71
CA HIS A 35 11.73 5.51 1.34
C HIS A 35 10.30 6.06 1.37
N VAL A 36 10.14 7.35 1.71
CA VAL A 36 8.83 8.03 1.69
C VAL A 36 8.28 8.11 0.26
N ARG A 37 9.10 8.44 -0.74
CA ARG A 37 8.65 8.44 -2.14
C ARG A 37 8.23 7.04 -2.60
N SER A 38 9.01 6.00 -2.24
CA SER A 38 8.68 4.62 -2.57
C SER A 38 7.37 4.16 -1.91
N PHE A 39 7.15 4.54 -0.65
CA PHE A 39 5.88 4.33 0.05
C PHE A 39 4.72 4.99 -0.71
N VAL A 40 4.81 6.30 -1.00
CA VAL A 40 3.75 7.04 -1.69
C VAL A 40 3.42 6.42 -3.05
N VAL A 41 4.44 6.14 -3.87
CA VAL A 41 4.25 5.54 -5.20
C VAL A 41 3.64 4.15 -5.08
N GLY A 42 4.15 3.31 -4.18
CA GLY A 42 3.63 1.95 -3.96
C GLY A 42 2.18 1.95 -3.49
N THR A 43 1.84 2.85 -2.56
CA THR A 43 0.47 3.00 -2.05
C THR A 43 -0.48 3.51 -3.12
N VAL A 44 -0.08 4.49 -3.94
CA VAL A 44 -0.92 4.98 -5.05
C VAL A 44 -1.20 3.87 -6.06
N ILE A 45 -0.17 3.13 -6.47
CA ILE A 45 -0.32 2.00 -7.40
C ILE A 45 -1.25 0.94 -6.80
N TYR A 46 -1.04 0.58 -5.52
CA TYR A 46 -1.90 -0.38 -4.83
C TYR A 46 -3.36 0.08 -4.80
N LEU A 47 -3.63 1.33 -4.44
CA LEU A 47 -4.99 1.85 -4.35
C LEU A 47 -5.68 1.90 -5.71
N ILE A 48 -4.96 2.20 -6.80
CA ILE A 48 -5.50 2.12 -8.16
C ILE A 48 -5.90 0.68 -8.48
N LEU A 49 -5.01 -0.29 -8.24
CA LEU A 49 -5.29 -1.71 -8.48
C LEU A 49 -6.42 -2.24 -7.59
N ALA A 50 -6.45 -1.83 -6.33
CA ALA A 50 -7.51 -2.18 -5.39
C ALA A 50 -8.86 -1.63 -5.84
N THR A 51 -8.88 -0.40 -6.37
CA THR A 51 -10.09 0.21 -6.93
C THR A 51 -10.57 -0.56 -8.15
N ILE A 52 -9.68 -0.87 -9.09
CA ILE A 52 -10.01 -1.67 -10.27
C ILE A 52 -10.52 -3.06 -9.86
N GLY A 53 -9.81 -3.75 -8.96
CA GLY A 53 -10.22 -5.05 -8.45
C GLY A 53 -11.57 -5.00 -7.73
N TYR A 54 -11.83 -3.92 -6.98
CA TYR A 54 -13.13 -3.71 -6.36
C TYR A 54 -14.25 -3.60 -7.40
N PHE A 55 -14.10 -2.73 -8.40
CA PHE A 55 -15.10 -2.53 -9.44
C PHE A 55 -15.29 -3.77 -10.35
N LEU A 56 -14.21 -4.48 -10.68
CA LEU A 56 -14.27 -5.62 -11.62
C LEU A 56 -14.65 -6.96 -10.96
N LEU A 57 -14.23 -7.20 -9.71
CA LEU A 57 -14.36 -8.53 -9.08
C LEU A 57 -15.30 -8.56 -7.87
N LEU A 58 -15.40 -7.44 -7.14
CA LEU A 58 -16.11 -7.39 -5.86
C LEU A 58 -17.41 -6.58 -5.94
N GLN A 59 -17.61 -5.77 -6.99
CA GLN A 59 -18.82 -4.99 -7.18
C GLN A 59 -20.01 -5.93 -7.47
N GLY A 60 -20.95 -6.01 -6.52
CA GLY A 60 -22.14 -6.87 -6.61
C GLY A 60 -22.01 -8.26 -6.01
N LYS A 61 -20.85 -8.62 -5.42
CA LYS A 61 -20.63 -9.93 -4.76
C LYS A 61 -20.43 -9.84 -3.23
N LEU A 62 -20.58 -8.66 -2.64
CA LEU A 62 -20.32 -8.36 -1.23
C LEU A 62 -21.46 -7.57 -0.57
#